data_AF-A0A6G3YU77-F1
#
_entry.id   AF-A0A6G3YU77-F1
#
_cell.length_a   1.000
_cell.length_b   1.000
_cell.length_c   1.000
_cell.angle_alpha   90.00
_cell.angle_beta   90.00
_cell.angle_gamma   90.00
#
_symmetry.space_group_name_H-M   'P 1'
#
loop_
_entity.id
_entity.type
_entity.pdbx_description
1 polymer ?
#
loop_
_entity_poly.entity_id
_entity_poly.type
_entity_poly.pdbx_seq_one_letter_code
_entity_poly.pdbx_strand_id
1 'polypeptide(L)'
;MLLRHHSKIAAITLLTGAAIAGTASFVKAQSYTDFLASGDSVTYEGYFLADEDIYGSCDENCEDLDIYLYDAFTGELIESDTLADANPIVTAPYDGDFLVETVMVTCYSSACETWVDSDYGF
;
A
#
# COMPACT_ATOMS: atom_id res chain seq x y z
N MET A 1 -1.97 62.60 -3.61
CA MET A 1 -0.53 62.87 -3.33
C MET A 1 0.26 61.66 -3.81
N LEU A 2 1.07 61.88 -4.87
CA LEU A 2 2.23 61.09 -5.35
C LEU A 2 2.06 59.65 -5.91
N LEU A 3 2.34 59.56 -7.21
CA LEU A 3 2.76 58.40 -8.01
C LEU A 3 4.07 57.75 -7.50
N ARG A 4 4.25 56.45 -7.80
CA ARG A 4 5.44 55.76 -8.37
C ARG A 4 5.16 54.23 -8.34
N HIS A 5 4.96 53.46 -9.41
CA HIS A 5 5.72 53.15 -10.63
C HIS A 5 7.01 52.30 -10.42
N HIS A 6 7.07 51.20 -11.18
CA HIS A 6 8.21 50.31 -11.55
C HIS A 6 8.35 49.05 -10.68
N SER A 7 8.65 47.84 -11.18
CA SER A 7 9.22 47.47 -12.48
C SER A 7 8.89 46.00 -12.83
N LYS A 8 8.81 45.73 -14.15
CA LYS A 8 8.73 44.39 -14.74
C LYS A 8 10.09 43.70 -14.64
N ILE A 9 10.15 42.42 -14.25
CA ILE A 9 11.21 41.50 -14.71
C ILE A 9 10.56 40.17 -15.07
N ALA A 10 10.54 39.90 -16.37
CA ALA A 10 10.29 38.59 -16.93
C ALA A 10 11.55 37.73 -16.76
N ALA A 11 11.39 36.48 -16.36
CA ALA A 11 12.39 35.44 -16.57
C ALA A 11 11.74 34.35 -17.41
N ILE A 12 11.91 34.47 -18.73
CA ILE A 12 11.72 33.35 -19.67
C ILE A 12 13.00 32.52 -19.55
N THR A 13 12.86 31.29 -19.06
CA THR A 13 13.92 30.28 -19.19
C THR A 13 13.45 29.24 -20.18
N LEU A 14 13.84 29.41 -21.45
CA LEU A 14 13.80 28.35 -22.44
C LEU A 14 14.98 27.42 -22.15
N LEU A 15 14.70 26.31 -21.46
CA LEU A 15 15.60 25.16 -21.43
C LEU A 15 15.03 24.13 -22.40
N THR A 16 15.66 24.03 -23.56
CA THR A 16 15.61 22.85 -24.41
C THR A 16 16.22 21.69 -23.64
N GLY A 17 15.38 20.95 -22.91
CA GLY A 17 15.76 19.72 -22.22
C GLY A 17 15.44 18.52 -23.10
N ALA A 18 16.45 17.76 -23.47
CA ALA A 18 16.29 16.44 -24.08
C ALA A 18 15.37 15.59 -23.19
N ALA A 19 14.39 14.92 -23.80
CA ALA A 19 13.58 13.92 -23.10
C ALA A 19 14.49 12.75 -22.72
N ILE A 20 14.94 12.74 -21.46
CA ILE A 20 15.53 11.56 -20.85
C ILE A 20 14.34 10.61 -20.69
N ALA A 21 14.24 9.60 -21.56
CA ALA A 21 13.37 8.46 -21.34
C ALA A 21 13.97 7.65 -20.17
N GLY A 22 13.86 8.21 -18.96
CA GLY A 22 14.13 7.47 -17.74
C GLY A 22 13.07 6.40 -17.65
N THR A 23 13.49 5.13 -17.61
CA THR A 23 12.64 4.06 -17.11
C THR A 23 12.22 4.49 -15.70
N ALA A 24 10.94 4.74 -15.49
CA ALA A 24 10.43 4.96 -14.15
C ALA A 24 10.78 3.72 -13.33
N SER A 25 11.78 3.83 -12.47
CA SER A 25 11.95 2.87 -11.39
C SER A 25 10.76 3.10 -10.47
N PHE A 26 9.73 2.28 -10.62
CA PHE A 26 8.68 2.20 -9.62
C PHE A 26 9.37 1.64 -8.37
N VAL A 27 9.68 2.52 -7.42
CA VAL A 27 10.02 2.07 -6.08
C VAL A 27 8.72 1.50 -5.54
N LYS A 28 8.58 0.17 -5.54
CA LYS A 28 7.54 -0.49 -4.74
C LYS A 28 7.82 -0.18 -3.26
N ALA A 29 6.76 0.02 -2.49
CA ALA A 29 6.88 0.25 -1.07
C ALA A 29 7.38 -1.03 -0.40
N GLN A 30 8.25 -0.94 0.61
CA GLN A 30 8.67 -2.14 1.37
C GLN A 30 7.50 -2.69 2.17
N SER A 31 6.72 -1.81 2.78
CA SER A 31 5.54 -2.11 3.57
C SER A 31 4.43 -1.11 3.24
N TYR A 32 3.19 -1.47 3.50
CA TYR A 32 2.02 -0.61 3.33
C TYR A 32 1.45 -0.18 4.69
N THR A 33 0.90 1.03 4.72
CA THR A 33 0.19 1.58 5.87
C THR A 33 -1.09 2.26 5.41
N ASP A 34 -2.21 1.97 6.06
CA ASP A 34 -3.51 2.57 5.75
C ASP A 34 -4.39 2.75 7.00
N PHE A 35 -5.49 3.47 6.88
CA PHE A 35 -6.47 3.70 7.94
C PHE A 35 -7.83 3.14 7.54
N LEU A 36 -8.27 2.06 8.19
CA LEU A 36 -9.51 1.36 7.86
C LEU A 36 -10.53 1.49 8.99
N ALA A 37 -11.78 1.82 8.66
CA ALA A 37 -12.90 1.69 9.58
C ALA A 37 -13.42 0.24 9.60
N SER A 38 -14.22 -0.12 10.61
CA SER A 38 -14.88 -1.43 10.63
C SER A 38 -15.69 -1.67 9.35
N GLY A 39 -15.38 -2.76 8.65
CA GLY A 39 -15.98 -3.15 7.38
C GLY A 39 -15.28 -2.59 6.13
N ASP A 40 -14.26 -1.75 6.27
CA ASP A 40 -13.45 -1.29 5.14
C ASP A 40 -12.43 -2.35 4.73
N SER A 41 -12.03 -2.33 3.46
CA SER A 41 -10.94 -3.12 2.93
C SER A 41 -10.06 -2.35 1.96
N VAL A 42 -8.82 -2.84 1.78
CA VAL A 42 -7.83 -2.31 0.86
C VAL A 42 -7.06 -3.47 0.22
N THR A 43 -6.60 -3.30 -1.02
CA THR A 43 -5.85 -4.32 -1.75
C THR A 43 -4.50 -3.79 -2.22
N TYR A 44 -3.46 -4.59 -2.03
CA TYR A 44 -2.08 -4.32 -2.44
C TYR A 44 -1.60 -5.35 -3.46
N GLU A 45 -0.68 -4.97 -4.35
CA GLU A 45 -0.07 -5.87 -5.34
C GLU A 45 1.41 -6.14 -4.98
N GLY A 46 1.77 -7.40 -4.76
CA GLY A 46 3.12 -7.83 -4.37
C GLY A 46 3.63 -8.97 -5.24
N TYR A 47 4.97 -9.04 -5.43
CA TYR A 47 5.59 -10.25 -5.95
C TYR A 47 6.25 -10.97 -4.78
N PHE A 48 5.81 -12.18 -4.49
CA PHE A 48 6.28 -12.96 -3.34
C PHE A 48 6.94 -14.25 -3.79
N LEU A 49 7.87 -14.73 -2.98
CA LEU A 49 8.54 -16.01 -3.18
C LEU A 49 7.71 -17.15 -2.58
N ALA A 50 7.93 -18.37 -3.06
CA ALA A 50 7.40 -19.56 -2.43
C ALA A 50 7.85 -19.64 -0.95
N ASP A 51 6.90 -19.98 -0.08
CA ASP A 51 7.05 -20.07 1.37
C ASP A 51 7.37 -18.72 2.06
N GLU A 52 7.15 -17.58 1.40
CA GLU A 52 7.23 -16.25 2.01
C GLU A 52 5.96 -15.94 2.80
N ASP A 53 6.11 -15.47 4.04
CA ASP A 53 5.00 -15.03 4.88
C ASP A 53 4.63 -13.57 4.61
N ILE A 54 3.33 -13.30 4.48
CA ILE A 54 2.72 -11.98 4.37
C ILE A 54 1.85 -11.80 5.61
N TYR A 55 2.05 -10.69 6.34
CA TYR A 55 1.41 -10.47 7.62
C TYR A 55 0.85 -9.07 7.77
N GLY A 56 -0.26 -8.99 8.49
CA GLY A 56 -0.93 -7.76 8.88
C GLY A 56 -0.72 -7.43 10.36
N SER A 57 -0.87 -6.16 10.69
CA SER A 57 -1.11 -5.72 12.06
C SER A 57 -1.93 -4.44 12.08
N CYS A 58 -2.55 -4.13 13.21
CA CYS A 58 -3.31 -2.90 13.41
C CYS A 58 -3.02 -2.27 14.77
N ASP A 59 -3.42 -1.01 14.95
CA ASP A 59 -3.21 -0.27 16.20
C ASP A 59 -4.04 -0.81 17.39
N GLU A 60 -3.86 -0.22 18.56
CA GLU A 60 -4.49 -0.67 19.82
C GLU A 60 -6.03 -0.63 19.85
N ASN A 61 -6.67 0.00 18.86
CA ASN A 61 -8.13 0.08 18.76
C ASN A 61 -8.74 -1.03 17.89
N CYS A 62 -7.91 -1.94 17.37
CA CYS A 62 -8.33 -3.05 16.53
C CYS A 62 -8.13 -4.39 17.26
N GLU A 63 -9.13 -5.25 17.18
CA GLU A 63 -9.12 -6.60 17.77
C GLU A 63 -9.20 -7.70 16.71
N ASP A 64 -9.53 -7.36 15.46
CA ASP A 64 -9.84 -8.32 14.41
C ASP A 64 -9.53 -7.72 13.02
N LEU A 65 -8.49 -8.24 12.38
CA LEU A 65 -8.00 -7.87 11.05
C LEU A 65 -7.84 -9.15 10.23
N ASP A 66 -8.51 -9.23 9.08
CA ASP A 66 -8.35 -10.37 8.18
C ASP A 66 -7.37 -10.05 7.05
N ILE A 67 -6.71 -11.09 6.53
CA ILE A 67 -5.93 -11.01 5.29
C ILE A 67 -6.35 -12.12 4.31
N TYR A 68 -6.42 -11.77 3.02
CA TYR A 68 -6.73 -12.70 1.93
C TYR A 68 -5.67 -12.55 0.84
N LEU A 69 -5.11 -13.67 0.41
CA LEU A 69 -4.12 -13.75 -0.66
C LEU A 69 -4.77 -14.31 -1.92
N TYR A 70 -4.79 -13.54 -3.00
CA TYR A 70 -5.31 -13.96 -4.29
C TYR A 70 -4.20 -14.03 -5.34
N ASP A 71 -4.33 -14.98 -6.26
CA ASP A 71 -3.50 -15.03 -7.45
C ASP A 71 -3.84 -13.84 -8.36
N ALA A 72 -2.85 -12.99 -8.69
CA ALA A 72 -3.13 -11.73 -9.41
C ALA A 72 -3.56 -11.93 -10.87
N PHE A 73 -3.30 -13.10 -11.46
CA PHE A 73 -3.66 -13.37 -12.86
C PHE A 73 -5.07 -13.94 -13.00
N THR A 74 -5.43 -14.87 -12.11
CA THR A 74 -6.70 -15.60 -12.15
C THR A 74 -7.77 -14.99 -11.24
N GLY A 75 -7.36 -14.26 -10.20
CA GLY A 75 -8.25 -13.77 -9.14
C GLY A 75 -8.73 -14.87 -8.19
N GLU A 76 -8.13 -16.05 -8.22
CA GLU A 76 -8.46 -17.16 -7.31
C GLU A 76 -7.95 -16.85 -5.89
N LEU A 77 -8.75 -17.15 -4.87
CA LEU A 77 -8.31 -17.10 -3.47
C LEU A 77 -7.36 -18.27 -3.22
N ILE A 78 -6.14 -17.94 -2.81
CA ILE A 78 -5.06 -18.91 -2.56
C ILE A 78 -4.99 -19.26 -1.08
N GLU A 79 -4.98 -18.26 -0.21
CA GLU A 79 -4.95 -18.44 1.24
C GLU A 79 -5.64 -17.27 1.95
N SER A 80 -6.01 -17.48 3.20
CA SER A 80 -6.65 -16.46 4.03
C SER A 80 -6.40 -16.75 5.51
N ASP A 81 -6.24 -15.70 6.29
CA ASP A 81 -6.36 -15.74 7.74
C ASP A 81 -7.55 -14.87 8.17
N THR A 82 -8.51 -15.51 8.82
CA THR A 82 -9.77 -14.91 9.27
C THR A 82 -10.06 -15.26 10.73
N LEU A 83 -9.01 -15.60 11.49
CA LEU A 83 -9.12 -15.78 12.92
C LEU A 83 -9.33 -14.41 13.58
N ALA A 84 -10.10 -14.40 14.67
CA ALA A 84 -10.42 -13.17 15.40
C ALA A 84 -9.19 -12.69 16.19
N ASP A 85 -8.24 -12.08 15.49
CA ASP A 85 -7.03 -11.49 16.03
C ASP A 85 -6.51 -10.31 15.19
N ALA A 86 -5.57 -9.58 15.76
CA ALA A 86 -5.02 -8.36 15.19
C ALA A 86 -3.74 -8.60 14.35
N ASN A 87 -3.33 -9.86 14.16
CA ASN A 87 -2.04 -10.23 13.57
C ASN A 87 -2.18 -11.40 12.57
N PRO A 88 -3.00 -11.24 11.51
CA PRO A 88 -3.21 -12.28 10.51
C PRO A 88 -1.94 -12.57 9.71
N ILE A 89 -1.78 -13.82 9.28
CA ILE A 89 -0.64 -14.26 8.46
C ILE A 89 -1.07 -15.28 7.39
N VAL A 90 -0.54 -15.12 6.17
CA VAL A 90 -0.72 -16.05 5.05
C VAL A 90 0.61 -16.31 4.36
N THR A 91 0.77 -17.45 3.70
CA THR A 91 2.04 -17.86 3.08
C THR A 91 1.85 -18.00 1.57
N ALA A 92 2.73 -17.38 0.78
CA ALA A 92 2.69 -17.56 -0.67
C ALA A 92 3.13 -18.99 -1.04
N PRO A 93 2.28 -19.81 -1.70
CA PRO A 93 2.65 -21.21 -2.00
C PRO A 93 3.55 -21.36 -3.22
N TYR A 94 3.81 -20.28 -3.95
CA TYR A 94 4.67 -20.25 -5.13
C TYR A 94 5.18 -18.84 -5.41
N ASP A 95 6.28 -18.75 -6.16
CA ASP A 95 6.79 -17.49 -6.71
C ASP A 95 5.78 -16.87 -7.68
N GLY A 96 5.35 -15.63 -7.43
CA GLY A 96 4.37 -14.98 -8.32
C GLY A 96 3.90 -13.61 -7.89
N ASP A 97 3.10 -12.99 -8.75
CA ASP A 97 2.36 -11.77 -8.43
C ASP A 97 1.02 -12.14 -7.75
N PHE A 98 0.75 -11.50 -6.60
CA PHE A 98 -0.45 -11.70 -5.81
C PHE A 98 -1.15 -10.39 -5.50
N LEU A 99 -2.44 -10.49 -5.18
CA LEU A 99 -3.21 -9.43 -4.55
C LEU A 99 -3.38 -9.77 -3.06
N VAL A 100 -3.03 -8.84 -2.19
CA VAL A 100 -3.22 -8.94 -0.75
C VAL A 100 -4.37 -8.04 -0.37
N GLU A 101 -5.52 -8.60 -0.03
CA GLU A 101 -6.64 -7.85 0.53
C GLU A 101 -6.57 -7.88 2.06
N THR A 102 -6.71 -6.72 2.67
CA THR A 102 -6.79 -6.56 4.12
C THR A 102 -8.17 -6.02 4.47
N VAL A 103 -8.85 -6.66 5.40
CA VAL A 103 -10.22 -6.30 5.82
C VAL A 103 -10.22 -5.99 7.30
N MET A 104 -10.65 -4.79 7.67
CA MET A 104 -10.84 -4.43 9.06
C MET A 104 -12.17 -4.99 9.56
N VAL A 105 -12.14 -6.06 10.34
CA VAL A 105 -13.37 -6.66 10.87
C VAL A 105 -13.87 -5.86 12.07
N THR A 106 -12.99 -5.58 13.04
CA THR A 106 -13.34 -4.84 14.26
C THR A 106 -12.34 -3.74 14.59
N CYS A 107 -12.80 -2.49 14.49
CA CYS A 107 -12.11 -1.28 14.95
C CYS A 107 -13.03 -0.45 15.86
N TYR A 108 -12.55 -0.10 17.06
CA TYR A 108 -13.29 0.69 18.06
C TYR A 108 -13.14 2.21 17.90
N SER A 109 -12.25 2.64 17.02
CA SER A 109 -12.10 4.04 16.61
C SER A 109 -12.84 4.32 15.30
N SER A 110 -12.86 5.58 14.85
CA SER A 110 -13.45 5.91 13.54
C SER A 110 -12.69 5.28 12.37
N ALA A 111 -11.39 5.04 12.56
CA ALA A 111 -10.51 4.26 11.71
C ALA A 111 -9.32 3.80 12.56
N CYS A 112 -8.74 2.65 12.22
CA CYS A 112 -7.56 2.09 12.86
C CYS A 112 -6.42 2.08 11.85
N GLU A 113 -5.22 2.45 12.28
CA GLU A 113 -4.02 2.30 11.46
C GLU A 113 -3.70 0.82 11.30
N THR A 114 -3.32 0.45 10.08
CA THR A 114 -2.97 -0.92 9.67
C THR A 114 -1.60 -0.92 9.00
N TRP A 115 -0.83 -1.98 9.20
CA TRP A 115 0.44 -2.22 8.54
C TRP A 115 0.41 -3.59 7.89
N VAL A 116 0.85 -3.66 6.63
CA VAL A 116 1.00 -4.92 5.90
C VAL A 116 2.41 -4.99 5.35
N ASP A 117 3.08 -6.11 5.61
CA ASP A 117 4.46 -6.38 5.19
C ASP A 117 4.62 -7.88 4.86
N SER A 118 5.80 -8.26 4.38
CA SER A 118 6.20 -9.66 4.19
C SER A 118 7.62 -9.91 4.70
N ASP A 119 8.11 -11.14 4.63
CA ASP A 119 9.49 -11.44 5.04
C ASP A 119 10.55 -10.68 4.22
N TYR A 120 10.23 -10.37 2.95
CA TYR A 120 11.15 -9.70 2.02
C TYR A 120 10.65 -8.34 1.52
N GLY A 121 9.48 -7.89 1.97
CA GLY A 121 8.81 -6.67 1.52
C GLY A 121 8.12 -6.83 0.15
N PHE A 122 7.32 -5.82 -0.22
CA PHE A 122 6.48 -5.83 -1.44
C PHE A 122 7.15 -5.43 -2.77
#